data_AF-A0A959CCQ9-F1
#
_entry.id   AF-A0A959CCQ9-F1
#
_cell.length_a   1.000
_cell.length_b   1.000
_cell.length_c   1.000
_cell.angle_alpha   90.00
_cell.angle_beta   90.00
_cell.angle_gamma   90.00
#
_symmetry.space_group_name_H-M   'P 1'
#
loop_
_entity.id
_entity.type
_entity.pdbx_description
1 polymer ?
#
loop_
_entity_poly.entity_id
_entity_poly.type
_entity_poly.pdbx_seq_one_letter_code
_entity_poly.pdbx_strand_id
1 'polypeptide(L)' 'KKGIDALQAAFEGRRITLYLPEAEALPWAEGDRVGFENEMQTGPDSRLKLLLEKDFVCLDDTDEDQSDNYPNPRSVC' A
#
# COMPACT_ATOMS: atom_id res chain seq x y z
N LYS A 1 -7.78 9.25 -3.91
CA LYS A 1 -8.92 10.04 -3.39
C LYS A 1 -8.57 11.52 -3.49
N LYS A 2 -9.48 12.36 -3.98
CA LYS A 2 -9.28 13.82 -4.05
C LYS A 2 -9.31 14.44 -2.65
N GLY A 3 -8.49 15.45 -2.42
CA GLY A 3 -8.49 16.24 -1.18
C GLY A 3 -7.92 15.54 0.05
N ILE A 4 -7.03 14.56 -0.14
CA ILE A 4 -6.24 13.97 0.95
C ILE A 4 -4.76 14.05 0.58
N ASP A 5 -3.92 14.35 1.58
CA ASP A 5 -2.48 14.52 1.38
C ASP A 5 -1.66 13.34 1.96
N ALA A 6 -2.32 12.40 2.65
CA ALA A 6 -1.73 11.20 3.23
C ALA A 6 -2.72 10.02 3.22
N LEU A 7 -2.25 8.81 3.52
CA LEU A 7 -3.11 7.62 3.61
C LEU A 7 -4.24 7.81 4.62
N GLN A 8 -5.44 7.37 4.26
CA GLN A 8 -6.58 7.31 5.18
C GLN A 8 -7.25 5.94 5.09
N ALA A 9 -7.96 5.54 6.13
CA ALA A 9 -8.78 4.34 6.12
C ALA A 9 -10.21 4.66 6.55
N ALA A 10 -11.17 3.91 6.02
CA ALA A 10 -12.56 3.92 6.48
C ALA A 10 -13.04 2.49 6.69
N PHE A 11 -13.90 2.29 7.70
CA PHE A 11 -14.54 1.01 7.95
C PHE A 11 -16.06 1.20 7.93
N GLU A 12 -16.70 0.71 6.89
CA GLU A 12 -18.16 0.81 6.70
C GLU A 12 -18.69 -0.48 6.10
N GLY A 13 -19.83 -0.96 6.59
CA GLY A 13 -20.51 -2.14 6.02
C GLY A 13 -19.65 -3.42 5.99
N ARG A 14 -18.78 -3.62 6.99
CA ARG A 14 -17.78 -4.71 7.06
C ARG A 14 -16.69 -4.66 5.99
N ARG A 15 -16.48 -3.50 5.36
CA ARG A 15 -15.39 -3.27 4.40
C ARG A 15 -14.42 -2.25 4.96
N ILE A 16 -13.14 -2.62 4.96
CA ILE A 16 -12.04 -1.66 5.16
C ILE A 16 -11.68 -1.11 3.79
N THR A 17 -11.68 0.22 3.65
CA THR A 17 -11.24 0.92 2.44
C THR A 17 -10.04 1.76 2.79
N LEU A 18 -8.90 1.49 2.13
CA LEU A 18 -7.71 2.33 2.23
C LEU A 18 -7.72 3.34 1.07
N TYR A 19 -7.44 4.60 1.38
CA TYR A 19 -7.38 5.69 0.42
C TYR A 19 -5.96 6.21 0.29
N LEU A 20 -5.45 6.21 -0.94
CA LEU A 20 -4.22 6.87 -1.34
C LEU A 20 -4.52 8.24 -1.98
N PRO A 21 -3.69 9.29 -1.77
CA PRO A 21 -3.80 10.54 -2.52
C PRO A 21 -3.80 10.28 -4.03
N GLU A 22 -4.69 10.94 -4.77
CA GLU A 22 -4.80 10.73 -6.22
C GLU A 22 -3.51 11.05 -6.97
N ALA A 23 -2.79 12.09 -6.54
CA ALA A 23 -1.51 12.49 -7.12
C ALA A 23 -0.42 11.40 -6.98
N GLU A 24 -0.55 10.52 -5.98
CA GLU A 24 0.43 9.47 -5.68
C GLU A 24 0.08 8.13 -6.34
N ALA A 25 -1.17 7.94 -6.81
CA ALA A 25 -1.65 6.63 -7.23
C ALA A 25 -0.94 6.05 -8.46
N LEU A 26 -0.89 6.81 -9.56
CA LEU A 26 -0.20 6.39 -10.78
C LEU A 26 1.34 6.34 -10.59
N PRO A 27 1.98 7.39 -10.03
CA PRO A 27 3.42 7.35 -9.80
C PRO A 27 3.87 6.22 -8.87
N TRP A 28 3.05 5.85 -7.88
CA TRP A 28 3.38 4.71 -7.02
C TRP A 28 3.26 3.39 -7.77
N ALA A 29 2.20 3.18 -8.56
CA ALA A 29 2.04 1.95 -9.32
C ALA A 29 3.22 1.72 -10.27
N GLU A 30 3.63 2.76 -11.02
CA GLU A 30 4.66 2.63 -12.06
C GLU A 30 6.09 2.84 -11.55
N GLY A 31 6.29 3.54 -10.43
CA GLY A 31 7.60 3.92 -9.93
C GLY A 31 8.24 2.95 -8.93
N ASP A 32 9.45 3.29 -8.48
CA ASP A 32 10.25 2.46 -7.59
C ASP A 32 9.86 2.55 -6.10
N ARG A 33 8.92 3.44 -5.77
CA ARG A 33 8.46 3.59 -4.39
C ARG A 33 7.77 2.31 -3.94
N VAL A 34 8.31 1.68 -2.91
CA VAL A 34 7.79 0.41 -2.34
C VAL A 34 6.42 0.63 -1.69
N GLY A 35 6.26 1.70 -0.92
CA GLY A 35 5.07 1.87 -0.10
C GLY A 35 4.89 3.23 0.55
N PHE A 36 3.85 3.31 1.37
CA PHE A 36 3.47 4.47 2.16
C PHE A 36 3.15 4.06 3.59
N GLU A 37 3.47 4.94 4.53
CA GLU A 37 3.01 4.82 5.91
C GLU A 37 2.28 6.09 6.35
N ASN A 38 1.31 5.95 7.24
CA ASN A 38 0.69 7.06 7.94
C ASN A 38 0.10 6.61 9.29
N GLU A 39 -0.07 7.54 10.21
CA GLU A 39 -0.87 7.34 11.41
C GLU A 39 -2.16 8.17 11.32
N MET A 40 -3.31 7.51 11.48
CA MET A 40 -4.61 8.18 11.47
C MET A 40 -5.20 8.16 12.88
N GLN A 41 -5.58 9.34 13.40
CA GLN A 41 -6.33 9.44 14.65
C GLN A 41 -7.73 8.81 14.44
N THR A 42 -8.11 7.84 15.29
CA THR A 42 -9.43 7.16 15.22
C THR A 42 -10.33 7.49 16.42
N GLY A 43 -9.80 8.20 17.41
CA GLY A 43 -10.49 8.66 18.61
C GLY A 43 -9.55 9.45 19.53
N PRO A 44 -10.01 9.90 20.71
CA PRO A 44 -9.25 10.78 21.60
C PRO A 44 -7.84 10.27 21.93
N ASP A 45 -7.70 8.98 22.20
CA ASP A 45 -6.43 8.32 22.57
C ASP A 45 -6.12 7.10 21.70
N SER A 46 -6.68 7.04 20.48
CA SER A 46 -6.48 5.91 19.57
C SER A 46 -5.93 6.36 18.22
N ARG A 47 -4.92 5.64 17.77
CA ARG A 47 -4.28 5.83 16.47
C ARG A 47 -4.28 4.51 15.72
N LEU A 48 -4.53 4.59 14.42
CA LEU A 48 -4.43 3.49 13.50
C LEU A 48 -3.20 3.71 12.63
N LYS A 49 -2.22 2.81 12.75
CA LYS A 49 -1.07 2.80 11.85
C LYS A 49 -1.48 2.14 10.53
N LEU A 50 -1.23 2.83 9.43
CA LEU A 50 -1.51 2.40 8.07
C LEU A 50 -0.18 2.15 7.37
N LEU A 51 -0.06 0.98 6.74
CA LEU A 51 1.07 0.60 5.90
C LEU A 51 0.51 0.04 4.60
N LEU A 52 1.01 0.57 3.48
CA LEU A 52 0.68 0.14 2.13
C LEU A 52 1.98 -0.20 1.42
N GLU A 53 2.13 -1.45 0.97
CA GLU A 53 3.34 -1.95 0.33
C GLU A 53 2.98 -2.69 -0.96
N LYS A 54 3.88 -2.62 -1.94
CA LYS A 54 3.84 -3.48 -3.11
C LYS A 54 4.13 -4.92 -2.69
N ASP A 55 3.35 -5.85 -3.23
CA ASP A 55 3.69 -7.26 -3.13
C ASP A 55 4.76 -7.60 -4.18
N PHE A 56 5.86 -8.22 -3.76
CA PHE A 56 7.00 -8.50 -4.64
C PHE A 56 7.13 -10.00 -4.88
N VAL A 57 7.53 -10.37 -6.09
CA VAL A 57 7.88 -11.75 -6.43
C VAL A 57 8.95 -12.26 -5.46
N CYS A 58 8.77 -13.47 -4.95
CA CYS A 58 9.75 -14.11 -4.07
C CYS A 58 11.08 -14.37 -4.81
N LEU A 59 12.20 -14.34 -4.09
CA LEU A 59 13.52 -14.61 -4.68
C LEU A 59 13.77 -16.11 -4.91
N ASP A 60 13.06 -16.94 -4.15
CA ASP A 60 13.11 -18.40 -4.25
C ASP A 60 11.94 -18.91 -5.07
N ASP A 61 12.09 -20.08 -5.68
CA ASP A 61 11.00 -20.76 -6.37
C ASP A 61 9.90 -21.15 -5.37
N THR A 62 8.66 -20.81 -5.72
CA THR A 62 7.47 -21.19 -4.97
C THR A 62 6.45 -21.79 -5.94
N ASP A 63 5.61 -22.70 -5.46
CA ASP A 63 4.50 -23.27 -6.23
C ASP A 63 3.29 -22.31 -6.33
N GLU A 64 3.40 -21.08 -5.82
CA GLU A 64 2.33 -20.08 -5.79
C GLU A 64 2.30 -19.26 -7.09
N ASP A 65 1.10 -18.86 -7.52
CA ASP A 65 0.94 -17.93 -8.65
C ASP A 65 1.34 -16.52 -8.20
N GLN A 66 2.42 -15.99 -8.80
CA GLN A 66 3.00 -14.68 -8.51
C GLN A 66 2.94 -13.75 -9.74
N SER A 67 2.05 -14.06 -10.71
CA SER A 67 2.00 -13.38 -12.01
C SER A 67 1.53 -11.92 -11.96
N ASP A 68 0.87 -11.50 -10.87
CA ASP A 68 0.42 -10.13 -10.61
C ASP A 68 1.27 -9.36 -9.60
N ASN A 69 2.39 -9.94 -9.15
CA ASN A 69 3.30 -9.31 -8.21
C ASN A 69 4.35 -8.41 -8.89
N TYR A 70 4.84 -7.42 -8.15
CA TYR A 70 5.87 -6.52 -8.64
C TYR A 70 7.23 -7.23 -8.73
N PRO A 71 8.08 -6.87 -9.71
CA PRO A 71 9.44 -7.39 -9.78
C PRO A 71 10.21 -7.06 -8.49
N ASN A 72 10.87 -8.06 -7.92
CA ASN A 72 11.64 -7.84 -6.71
C ASN A 72 12.89 -6.99 -7.01
N PRO A 73 13.08 -5.83 -6.37
CA PRO A 73 14.26 -5.01 -6.62
C PRO A 73 15.58 -5.70 -6.25
N ARG A 74 15.53 -6.78 -5.46
CA ARG A 74 16.68 -7.60 -5.09
C ARG A 74 16.97 -8.73 -6.08
N SER A 75 16.13 -8.96 -7.09
CA SER A 75 16.38 -9.97 -8.13
C SER A 75 17.33 -9.50 -9.22
N VAL A 76 17.67 -8.20 -9.24
CA VAL A 76 18.61 -7.62 -10.20
C VAL A 76 20.01 -7.65 -9.57
N CYS A 77 20.85 -8.56 -10.05
CA CYS A 77 22.29 -8.60 -9.80
C CYS A 77 23.07 -7.78 -10.83
#